data_AF-A0A4R4XL72-F1
#
_entry.id   AF-A0A4R4XL72-F1
#
_cell.length_a   1.000
_cell.length_b   1.000
_cell.length_c   1.000
_cell.angle_alpha   90.00
_cell.angle_beta   90.00
_cell.angle_gamma   90.00
#
_symmetry.space_group_name_H-M   'P 1'
#
loop_
_entity.id
_entity.type
_entity.pdbx_description
1 polymer ?
#
loop_
_entity_poly.entity_id
_entity_poly.type
_entity_poly.pdbx_seq_one_letter_code
_entity_poly.pdbx_strand_id
1 'polypeptide(L)'
;MPAPLPSHHDAEEYRPTDAQVAALLDHAAADLHTQFQGIFATETIHAIVADTHQQLNATARVHTHLTTLATRYARERLTDIAKNQGATVPTTPEVLFVCVHNAGRSQMAA
;
A
#
# COMPACT_ATOMS: atom_id res chain seq x y z
N MET A 1 24.15 -7.15 -32.64
CA MET A 1 23.40 -8.07 -31.74
C MET A 1 22.62 -7.18 -30.77
N PRO A 2 21.33 -6.92 -30.98
CA PRO A 2 20.52 -6.19 -30.00
C PRO A 2 20.23 -7.10 -28.79
N ALA A 3 20.33 -6.53 -27.59
CA ALA A 3 20.01 -7.23 -26.34
C ALA A 3 18.52 -7.64 -26.31
N PRO A 4 18.17 -8.82 -25.78
CA PRO A 4 16.78 -9.24 -25.70
C PRO A 4 16.00 -8.33 -24.75
N LEU A 5 14.81 -7.90 -25.19
CA LEU A 5 13.84 -7.23 -24.34
C LEU A 5 13.37 -8.20 -23.23
N PRO A 6 13.22 -7.75 -21.97
CA PRO A 6 12.69 -8.60 -20.91
C PRO A 6 11.27 -9.05 -21.28
N SER A 7 11.04 -10.35 -21.16
CA SER A 7 9.79 -11.00 -21.56
C SER A 7 8.75 -10.81 -20.47
N HIS A 8 7.47 -10.61 -20.82
CA HIS A 8 6.36 -10.53 -19.88
C HIS A 8 6.12 -11.81 -19.03
N HIS A 9 7.01 -12.81 -19.12
CA HIS A 9 6.94 -14.07 -18.38
C HIS A 9 7.64 -14.01 -17.00
N ASP A 10 8.47 -12.98 -16.75
CA ASP A 10 9.22 -12.85 -15.50
C ASP A 10 8.37 -12.34 -14.31
N ALA A 11 7.10 -11.99 -14.54
CA ALA A 11 6.20 -11.48 -13.50
C ALA A 11 5.54 -12.59 -12.66
N GLU A 12 5.55 -13.85 -13.12
CA GLU A 12 4.95 -14.98 -12.38
C GLU A 12 5.83 -15.48 -11.22
N GLU A 13 7.11 -15.11 -11.16
CA GLU A 13 8.07 -15.69 -10.20
C GLU A 13 8.53 -14.72 -9.08
N TYR A 14 7.94 -13.53 -8.98
CA TYR A 14 8.21 -12.66 -7.82
C TYR A 14 7.28 -12.99 -6.65
N ARG A 15 7.69 -13.97 -5.83
CA ARG A 15 7.07 -14.25 -4.53
C ARG A 15 7.93 -13.66 -3.41
N PRO A 16 7.50 -12.56 -2.76
CA PRO A 16 8.23 -12.04 -1.61
C PRO A 16 8.24 -13.08 -0.47
N THR A 17 9.37 -13.15 0.25
CA THR A 17 9.48 -13.96 1.46
C THR A 17 8.57 -13.44 2.56
N ASP A 18 8.19 -14.30 3.52
CA ASP A 18 7.33 -13.89 4.64
C ASP A 18 7.93 -12.72 5.44
N ALA A 19 9.26 -12.67 5.57
CA ALA A 19 9.95 -11.56 6.23
C ALA A 19 9.85 -10.24 5.44
N GLN A 20 9.96 -10.30 4.10
CA GLN A 20 9.75 -9.13 3.25
C GLN A 20 8.29 -8.67 3.28
N VAL A 21 7.35 -9.62 3.27
CA VAL A 21 5.92 -9.32 3.43
C VAL A 21 5.66 -8.63 4.76
N ALA A 22 6.17 -9.18 5.87
CA ALA A 22 6.01 -8.57 7.20
C ALA A 22 6.53 -7.13 7.22
N ALA A 23 7.75 -6.88 6.71
CA ALA A 23 8.31 -5.53 6.63
C ALA A 23 7.48 -4.58 5.76
N LEU A 24 6.91 -5.05 4.66
CA LEU A 24 6.02 -4.25 3.81
C LEU A 24 4.69 -3.94 4.51
N LEU A 25 4.14 -4.88 5.29
CA LEU A 25 2.92 -4.66 6.07
C LEU A 25 3.15 -3.69 7.22
N ASP A 26 4.30 -3.80 7.91
CA ASP A 26 4.73 -2.85 8.95
C ASP A 26 4.84 -1.43 8.38
N HIS A 27 5.49 -1.28 7.23
CA HIS A 27 5.63 0.01 6.57
C HIS A 27 4.26 0.58 6.14
N ALA A 28 3.42 -0.26 5.52
CA ALA A 28 2.07 0.15 5.13
C ALA A 28 1.20 0.56 6.33
N ALA A 29 1.34 -0.13 7.47
CA ALA A 29 0.63 0.21 8.69
C ALA A 29 1.09 1.56 9.26
N ALA A 30 2.40 1.82 9.26
CA ALA A 30 2.95 3.12 9.66
C ALA A 30 2.44 4.26 8.75
N ASP A 31 2.46 4.05 7.44
CA ASP A 31 1.97 5.03 6.46
C ASP A 31 0.48 5.31 6.63
N LEU A 32 -0.34 4.28 6.81
CA LEU A 32 -1.76 4.44 7.09
C LEU A 32 -2.02 5.10 8.43
N HIS A 33 -1.19 4.82 9.45
CA HIS A 33 -1.33 5.47 10.75
C HIS A 33 -1.25 6.99 10.65
N THR A 34 -0.39 7.54 9.77
CA THR A 34 -0.33 8.99 9.54
C THR A 34 -1.67 9.59 9.08
N GLN A 35 -2.50 8.82 8.37
CA GLN A 35 -3.81 9.25 7.86
C GLN A 35 -4.94 9.08 8.89
N PHE A 36 -4.76 8.17 9.85
CA PHE A 36 -5.76 7.80 10.86
C PHE A 36 -5.32 8.18 12.29
N GLN A 37 -4.39 9.13 12.43
CA GLN A 37 -3.91 9.59 13.73
C GLN A 37 -5.07 10.08 14.60
N GLY A 38 -5.08 9.65 15.87
CA GLY A 38 -6.15 9.97 16.82
C GLY A 38 -7.46 9.18 16.60
N ILE A 39 -7.56 8.37 15.54
CA ILE A 39 -8.71 7.48 15.30
C ILE A 39 -8.35 6.04 15.65
N PHE A 40 -7.23 5.53 15.12
CA PHE A 40 -6.77 4.16 15.36
C PHE A 40 -5.31 4.14 15.83
N ALA A 41 -5.00 3.21 16.74
CA ALA A 41 -3.63 2.90 17.12
C ALA A 41 -2.92 2.11 15.99
N THR A 42 -1.61 2.25 15.87
CA THR A 42 -0.80 1.60 14.82
C THR A 42 -0.98 0.08 14.83
N GLU A 43 -1.09 -0.54 16.00
CA GLU A 43 -1.28 -1.98 16.19
C GLU A 43 -2.62 -2.44 15.60
N THR A 44 -3.66 -1.61 15.71
CA THR A 44 -4.99 -1.89 15.14
C THR A 44 -4.94 -1.84 13.61
N ILE A 45 -4.27 -0.83 13.07
CA ILE A 45 -4.08 -0.68 11.62
C ILE A 45 -3.26 -1.86 11.08
N HIS A 46 -2.15 -2.20 11.74
CA HIS A 46 -1.33 -3.35 11.37
C HIS A 46 -2.13 -4.65 11.36
N ALA A 47 -2.92 -4.92 12.40
CA ALA A 47 -3.77 -6.11 12.46
C ALA A 47 -4.77 -6.17 11.29
N ILE A 48 -5.39 -5.05 10.94
CA ILE A 48 -6.33 -4.98 9.80
C ILE A 48 -5.62 -5.19 8.47
N VAL A 49 -4.45 -4.59 8.27
CA VAL A 49 -3.64 -4.75 7.05
C VAL A 49 -3.18 -6.20 6.89
N ALA A 50 -2.69 -6.84 7.96
CA ALA A 50 -2.27 -8.23 7.95
C ALA A 50 -3.43 -9.20 7.69
N ASP A 51 -4.58 -9.00 8.35
CA ASP A 51 -5.81 -9.79 8.10
C ASP A 51 -6.27 -9.67 6.65
N THR A 52 -6.31 -8.44 6.12
CA THR A 52 -6.70 -8.19 4.72
C THR A 52 -5.73 -8.85 3.74
N HIS A 53 -4.42 -8.79 4.01
CA HIS A 53 -3.40 -9.47 3.21
C HIS A 53 -3.61 -10.98 3.23
N GLN A 54 -3.83 -11.59 4.40
CA GLN A 54 -4.07 -13.03 4.53
C GLN A 54 -5.30 -13.49 3.74
N GLN A 55 -6.40 -12.72 3.79
CA GLN A 55 -7.62 -13.01 3.05
C GLN A 55 -7.40 -12.98 1.53
N LEU A 56 -6.68 -11.98 1.03
CA LEU A 56 -6.33 -11.90 -0.39
C LEU A 56 -5.37 -13.03 -0.81
N ASN A 57 -4.36 -13.32 0.00
CA ASN A 57 -3.36 -14.35 -0.26
C ASN A 57 -3.98 -15.75 -0.37
N ALA A 58 -5.06 -16.03 0.36
CA ALA A 58 -5.75 -17.32 0.31
C ALA A 58 -6.32 -17.67 -1.09
N THR A 59 -6.58 -16.67 -1.93
CA THR A 59 -7.21 -16.87 -3.25
C THR A 59 -6.40 -16.33 -4.43
N ALA A 60 -5.33 -15.57 -4.16
CA ALA A 60 -4.53 -14.94 -5.19
C ALA A 60 -3.67 -15.95 -5.97
N ARG A 61 -3.61 -15.78 -7.29
CA ARG A 61 -2.66 -16.51 -8.17
C ARG A 61 -1.39 -15.71 -8.42
N VAL A 62 -1.49 -14.37 -8.36
CA VAL A 62 -0.38 -13.44 -8.57
C VAL A 62 -0.13 -12.67 -7.28
N HIS A 63 1.12 -12.64 -6.80
CA HIS A 63 1.46 -12.05 -5.50
C HIS A 63 2.25 -10.74 -5.59
N THR A 64 2.72 -10.39 -6.79
CA THR A 64 3.55 -9.20 -7.06
C THR A 64 2.96 -7.89 -6.54
N HIS A 65 1.62 -7.76 -6.57
CA HIS A 65 0.91 -6.56 -6.13
C HIS A 65 0.00 -6.79 -4.92
N LEU A 66 0.11 -7.94 -4.26
CA LEU A 66 -0.84 -8.36 -3.23
C LEU A 66 -0.80 -7.44 -2.01
N THR A 67 0.40 -7.05 -1.57
CA THR A 67 0.56 -6.11 -0.46
C THR A 67 -0.05 -4.74 -0.77
N THR A 68 0.15 -4.22 -1.99
CA THR A 68 -0.46 -2.95 -2.41
C THR A 68 -1.99 -3.02 -2.40
N LEU A 69 -2.56 -4.11 -2.93
CA LEU A 69 -4.01 -4.34 -2.91
C LEU A 69 -4.53 -4.48 -1.47
N ALA A 70 -3.81 -5.20 -0.61
CA ALA A 70 -4.15 -5.36 0.80
C ALA A 70 -4.18 -4.02 1.52
N THR A 71 -3.15 -3.18 1.35
CA THR A 71 -3.10 -1.83 1.94
C THR A 71 -4.28 -0.97 1.46
N ARG A 72 -4.61 -1.02 0.18
CA ARG A 72 -5.75 -0.28 -0.39
C ARG A 72 -7.08 -0.71 0.24
N TYR A 73 -7.34 -2.01 0.33
CA TYR A 73 -8.56 -2.55 0.92
C TYR A 73 -8.62 -2.32 2.44
N ALA A 74 -7.50 -2.43 3.13
CA ALA A 74 -7.40 -2.11 4.55
C ALA A 74 -7.75 -0.64 4.81
N ARG A 75 -7.27 0.29 3.98
CA ARG A 75 -7.65 1.71 4.06
C ARG A 75 -9.14 1.94 3.87
N GLU A 76 -9.76 1.28 2.89
CA GLU A 76 -11.21 1.37 2.65
C GLU A 76 -11.99 0.87 3.88
N ARG A 77 -11.60 -0.29 4.43
CA ARG A 77 -12.19 -0.85 5.65
C ARG A 77 -12.02 0.07 6.88
N LEU A 78 -10.82 0.61 7.10
CA LEU A 78 -10.54 1.56 8.18
C LEU A 78 -11.39 2.83 8.06
N THR A 79 -11.54 3.33 6.83
CA THR A 79 -12.38 4.50 6.54
C THR A 79 -13.84 4.23 6.91
N ASP A 80 -14.36 3.06 6.58
CA ASP A 80 -15.74 2.70 6.89
C ASP A 80 -15.97 2.47 8.39
N ILE A 81 -15.00 1.86 9.10
CA ILE A 81 -15.03 1.75 10.56
C ILE A 81 -15.04 3.15 11.21
N ALA A 82 -14.16 4.05 10.77
CA ALA A 82 -14.06 5.39 11.29
C ALA A 82 -15.36 6.20 11.08
N LYS A 83 -15.96 6.12 9.88
CA LYS A 83 -17.27 6.72 9.59
C LYS A 83 -18.35 6.21 10.52
N ASN A 84 -18.39 4.89 10.76
CA ASN A 84 -19.37 4.28 11.68
C ASN A 84 -19.17 4.71 13.14
N GLN A 85 -17.95 5.10 13.53
CA GLN A 85 -17.62 5.66 14.83
C GLN A 85 -17.87 7.19 14.91
N GLY A 86 -18.37 7.81 13.83
CA GLY A 86 -18.59 9.25 13.75
C GLY A 86 -17.31 10.08 13.56
N ALA A 87 -16.18 9.44 13.26
CA ALA A 87 -14.92 10.12 12.98
C ALA A 87 -14.89 10.61 11.52
N THR A 88 -14.46 11.86 11.32
CA THR A 88 -14.20 12.43 10.00
C THR A 88 -12.78 12.09 9.56
N VAL A 89 -12.65 11.15 8.64
CA VAL A 89 -11.36 10.82 8.01
C VAL A 89 -11.08 11.83 6.90
N PRO A 90 -9.89 12.46 6.85
CA PRO A 90 -9.50 13.30 5.72
C PRO A 90 -9.47 12.44 4.45
N THR A 91 -10.28 12.79 3.46
CA THR A 91 -10.36 12.05 2.18
C THR A 91 -9.46 12.63 1.10
N THR A 92 -8.78 13.75 1.38
CA THR A 92 -7.92 14.45 0.43
C THR A 92 -6.52 13.83 0.44
N PRO A 93 -6.05 13.23 -0.67
CA PRO A 93 -4.66 12.76 -0.76
C PRO A 93 -3.70 13.95 -0.81
N GLU A 94 -2.67 13.95 0.03
CA GLU A 94 -1.55 14.88 -0.06
C GLU A 94 -0.49 14.29 -0.99
N VAL A 95 -0.17 14.99 -2.08
CA VAL A 95 0.84 14.57 -3.07
C VAL A 95 2.09 15.43 -2.90
N LEU A 96 3.21 14.79 -2.55
CA LEU A 96 4.53 15.42 -2.54
C LEU A 96 5.33 14.98 -3.77
N PHE A 97 5.65 15.94 -4.64
CA PHE A 97 6.56 15.71 -5.77
C PHE A 97 8.01 15.86 -5.33
N VAL A 98 8.80 14.79 -5.41
CA VAL A 98 10.25 14.81 -5.11
C VAL A 98 11.04 14.39 -6.35
N CYS A 99 11.97 15.24 -6.81
CA CYS A 99 12.91 14.92 -7.90
C CYS A 99 14.34 14.88 -7.38
N VAL A 100 15.09 13.84 -7.74
CA VAL A 100 16.46 13.53 -7.26
C VAL A 100 17.52 14.55 -7.69
N HIS A 101 17.17 15.58 -8.46
CA HIS A 101 18.09 16.63 -8.89
C HIS A 101 17.59 18.08 -8.76
N ASN A 102 16.38 18.36 -8.27
CA ASN A 102 15.81 19.74 -8.12
C ASN A 102 16.28 20.75 -9.20
N ALA A 103 16.36 20.29 -10.45
CA ALA A 103 16.91 21.02 -11.59
C ALA A 103 16.02 20.72 -12.78
N GLY A 104 14.96 21.50 -12.90
CA GLY A 104 14.21 21.66 -14.14
C GLY A 104 12.90 20.88 -14.25
N ARG A 105 11.79 21.59 -13.97
CA ARG A 105 10.47 21.43 -14.60
C ARG A 105 9.69 20.14 -14.34
N SER A 106 9.27 19.92 -13.09
CA SER A 106 8.04 19.16 -12.85
C SER A 106 6.84 20.04 -13.24
N GLN A 107 6.41 19.90 -14.49
CA GLN A 107 5.20 20.49 -15.05
C GLN A 107 3.96 19.99 -14.29
N MET A 108 3.01 20.89 -14.07
CA MET A 108 1.70 20.62 -13.48
C MET A 108 0.93 19.53 -14.24
N ALA A 109 0.15 18.74 -13.52
CA ALA A 109 -1.10 18.18 -14.04
C ALA A 109 -2.18 18.35 -12.96
N ALA A 110 -3.31 18.91 -13.38
CA ALA A 110 -4.44 19.41 -12.60
C ALA A 110 -5.30 18.31 -11.97
#